data_AF-A0A117I842-F1
#
_entry.id   AF-A0A117I842-F1
#
_cell.length_a   1.000
_cell.length_b   1.000
_cell.length_c   1.000
_cell.angle_alpha   90.00
_cell.angle_beta   90.00
_cell.angle_gamma   90.00
#
_symmetry.space_group_name_H-M   'P 1'
#
loop_
_entity.id
_entity.type
_entity.pdbx_description
1 polymer ?
#
loop_
_entity_poly.entity_id
_entity_poly.type
_entity_poly.pdbx_seq_one_letter_code
_entity_poly.pdbx_strand_id
1 'polypeptide(L)'
;MTETENPTYERYFITQDGDETFKMIEDESGGIFWGYGHRDRAEFVSEVNRWLIHVGADPKWILPVDDTSVEHLLVTPEDPECERFRLVPIDSGAAVVFPVTRLMT
;
A
#
# COMPACT_ATOMS: atom_id res chain seq x y z
N MET A 1 -13.77 25.36 -25.95
CA MET A 1 -12.55 24.55 -25.88
C MET A 1 -12.61 23.83 -24.56
N THR A 2 -12.88 22.53 -24.57
CA THR A 2 -12.89 21.70 -23.35
C THR A 2 -11.45 21.26 -23.11
N GLU A 3 -10.76 21.91 -22.18
CA GLU A 3 -9.52 21.37 -21.62
C GLU A 3 -9.86 19.99 -21.06
N THR A 4 -9.30 18.96 -21.69
CA THR A 4 -9.33 17.60 -21.15
C THR A 4 -8.24 17.62 -20.09
N GLU A 5 -8.61 17.96 -18.85
CA GLU A 5 -7.70 17.78 -17.72
C GLU A 5 -7.29 16.32 -17.72
N ASN A 6 -6.01 16.06 -18.01
CA ASN A 6 -5.47 14.71 -17.87
C ASN A 6 -5.54 14.39 -16.38
N PRO A 7 -6.30 13.36 -15.96
CA PRO A 7 -6.34 12.99 -14.56
C PRO A 7 -4.93 12.69 -14.08
N THR A 8 -4.45 13.47 -13.11
CA THR A 8 -3.23 13.17 -12.36
C THR A 8 -3.55 12.04 -11.40
N TYR A 9 -3.32 10.80 -11.83
CA TYR A 9 -3.42 9.66 -10.94
C TYR A 9 -2.23 9.65 -10.00
N GLU A 10 -2.47 9.84 -8.71
CA GLU A 10 -1.48 9.52 -7.69
C GLU A 10 -1.34 8.00 -7.62
N ARG A 11 -0.15 7.51 -7.96
CA ARG A 11 0.19 6.08 -7.95
C ARG A 11 0.93 5.72 -6.67
N TYR A 12 0.49 6.29 -5.57
CA TYR A 12 1.12 6.15 -4.28
C TYR A 12 0.05 5.96 -3.21
N PHE A 13 0.29 4.99 -2.34
CA PHE A 13 -0.36 4.93 -1.04
C PHE A 13 0.47 5.77 -0.09
N ILE A 14 -0.17 6.72 0.58
CA ILE A 14 0.48 7.70 1.43
C ILE A 14 -0.22 7.74 2.79
N THR A 15 0.51 7.35 3.82
CA THR A 15 0.18 7.74 5.20
C THR A 15 0.95 9.01 5.52
N GLN A 16 0.26 10.06 5.94
CA GLN A 16 0.88 11.30 6.43
C GLN A 16 0.65 11.41 7.94
N ASP A 17 1.72 11.65 8.69
CA ASP A 17 1.63 11.94 10.12
C ASP A 17 2.58 13.09 10.48
N GLY A 18 1.99 14.24 10.81
CA GLY A 18 2.71 15.51 10.95
C GLY A 18 3.45 15.90 9.66
N ASP A 19 4.75 16.13 9.78
CA ASP A 19 5.65 16.48 8.68
C ASP A 19 6.24 15.25 7.95
N GLU A 20 5.97 14.04 8.46
CA GLU A 20 6.45 12.79 7.88
C GLU A 20 5.43 12.20 6.91
N THR A 21 5.93 11.57 5.85
CA THR A 21 5.11 10.93 4.81
C THR A 21 5.64 9.55 4.54
N PHE A 22 4.78 8.53 4.56
CA PHE A 22 5.12 7.12 4.39
C PHE A 22 4.46 6.56 3.14
N LYS A 23 5.21 5.87 2.29
CA LYS A 23 4.73 5.33 1.00
C LYS A 23 3.98 4.00 1.15
N MET A 24 3.14 3.92 2.16
CA MET A 24 2.39 2.75 2.57
C MET A 24 1.09 3.22 3.22
N ILE A 25 0.11 2.33 3.32
CA ILE A 25 -1.06 2.47 4.18
C ILE A 25 -1.19 1.24 5.06
N GLU A 26 -1.88 1.41 6.17
CA GLU A 26 -2.24 0.36 7.13
C GLU A 26 -3.74 0.14 7.09
N ASP A 27 -4.19 -1.11 7.24
CA ASP A 27 -5.62 -1.37 7.41
C ASP A 27 -6.12 -0.85 8.76
N GLU A 28 -7.43 -0.61 8.90
CA GLU A 28 -8.00 -0.04 10.13
C GLU A 28 -7.78 -0.93 11.38
N SER A 29 -7.43 -2.21 11.18
CA SER A 29 -7.17 -3.16 12.26
C SER A 29 -5.71 -3.17 12.74
N GLY A 30 -4.81 -2.46 12.05
CA GLY A 30 -3.41 -2.32 12.42
C GLY A 30 -2.57 -3.58 12.20
N GLY A 31 -2.94 -4.40 11.22
CA GLY A 31 -2.36 -5.73 10.99
C GLY A 31 -1.91 -6.00 9.56
N ILE A 32 -2.35 -5.19 8.59
CA ILE A 32 -2.00 -5.36 7.19
C ILE A 32 -1.47 -4.06 6.62
N PHE A 33 -0.28 -4.14 6.04
CA PHE A 33 0.36 -3.02 5.38
C PHE A 33 0.33 -3.19 3.86
N TRP A 34 0.00 -2.10 3.17
CA TRP A 34 -0.13 -2.07 1.72
C TRP A 34 0.77 -1.02 1.09
N GLY A 35 1.37 -1.36 -0.04
CA GLY A 35 2.04 -0.43 -0.93
C GLY A 35 1.33 -0.38 -2.28
N TYR A 36 1.22 0.79 -2.89
CA TYR A 36 0.75 0.90 -4.26
C TYR A 36 1.80 0.31 -5.23
N GLY A 37 1.35 -0.50 -6.19
CA GLY A 37 2.21 -1.16 -7.17
C GLY A 37 2.86 -2.44 -6.65
N HIS A 38 3.56 -3.13 -7.56
CA HIS A 38 4.49 -4.21 -7.19
C HIS A 38 5.83 -3.58 -6.79
N ARG A 39 5.99 -3.36 -5.49
CA ARG A 39 7.19 -2.74 -4.90
C ARG A 39 8.25 -3.79 -4.66
N ASP A 40 9.51 -3.35 -4.68
CA ASP A 40 10.61 -4.18 -4.19
C ASP A 40 10.36 -4.56 -2.71
N ARG A 41 10.68 -5.80 -2.38
CA ARG A 41 10.45 -6.36 -1.05
C ARG A 41 11.23 -5.60 0.01
N ALA A 42 12.53 -5.40 -0.20
CA ALA A 42 13.40 -4.79 0.81
C ALA A 42 13.03 -3.31 1.01
N GLU A 43 12.71 -2.60 -0.08
CA GLU A 43 12.23 -1.22 0.00
C GLU A 43 10.89 -1.11 0.75
N PHE A 44 9.93 -2.01 0.47
CA PHE A 44 8.63 -1.95 1.12
C PHE A 44 8.71 -2.30 2.60
N VAL A 45 9.45 -3.36 2.97
CA VAL A 45 9.65 -3.73 4.38
C VAL A 45 10.38 -2.61 5.14
N SER A 46 11.37 -1.97 4.51
CA SER A 46 12.07 -0.83 5.12
C SER A 46 11.14 0.36 5.36
N GLU A 47 10.21 0.62 4.43
CA GLU A 47 9.20 1.67 4.57
C GLU A 47 8.23 1.37 5.74
N VAL A 48 7.77 0.12 5.87
CA VAL A 48 6.92 -0.30 7.00
C VAL A 48 7.69 -0.18 8.32
N ASN A 49 8.95 -0.62 8.37
CA ASN A 49 9.77 -0.46 9.57
C ASN A 49 9.94 1.01 9.96
N ARG A 50 10.07 1.92 8.99
CA ARG A 50 10.13 3.36 9.25
C ARG A 50 8.84 3.87 9.90
N TRP A 51 7.68 3.42 9.42
CA TRP A 51 6.39 3.70 10.05
C TRP A 51 6.31 3.17 11.48
N LEU A 52 6.62 1.88 11.69
CA LEU A 52 6.58 1.24 13.01
C LEU A 52 7.48 1.95 14.03
N ILE A 53 8.69 2.35 13.62
CA ILE A 53 9.61 3.12 14.48
C ILE A 53 9.00 4.49 14.81
N HIS A 54 8.43 5.17 13.81
CA HIS A 54 7.83 6.49 13.97
C HIS A 54 6.68 6.50 14.97
N VAL A 55 5.78 5.52 14.90
CA VAL A 55 4.66 5.38 15.86
C VAL A 55 5.07 4.80 17.21
N GLY A 56 6.36 4.52 17.42
CA GLY A 56 6.89 4.00 18.67
C GLY A 56 6.49 2.55 18.95
N ALA A 57 6.34 1.73 17.91
CA ALA A 57 6.06 0.30 18.07
C ALA A 57 7.16 -0.40 18.90
N ASP A 58 6.78 -1.46 19.61
CA ASP A 58 7.73 -2.26 20.39
C ASP A 58 8.80 -2.85 19.44
N PRO A 59 10.11 -2.73 19.76
CA PRO A 59 11.20 -3.21 18.91
C PRO A 59 11.06 -4.65 18.41
N LYS A 60 10.35 -5.53 19.12
CA LYS A 60 10.10 -6.90 18.66
C LYS A 60 9.20 -7.00 17.41
N TRP A 61 8.51 -5.91 17.04
CA TRP A 61 7.64 -5.82 15.85
C TRP A 61 8.40 -5.31 14.63
N ILE A 62 9.67 -4.90 14.80
CA ILE A 62 10.50 -4.49 13.68
C ILE A 62 10.91 -5.72 12.87
N LEU A 63 10.68 -5.64 11.57
CA LEU A 63 10.71 -6.76 10.66
C LEU A 63 12.13 -6.97 10.11
N PRO A 64 12.64 -8.22 10.08
CA PRO A 64 13.90 -8.52 9.41
C PRO A 64 13.73 -8.38 7.90
N VAL A 65 14.32 -7.33 7.31
CA VAL A 65 14.16 -6.96 5.88
C VAL A 65 14.43 -8.12 4.91
N ASP A 66 15.42 -8.97 5.23
CA ASP A 66 15.82 -10.07 4.35
C ASP A 66 14.94 -11.32 4.46
N ASP A 67 14.21 -11.47 5.57
CA ASP A 67 13.41 -12.67 5.90
C ASP A 67 11.90 -12.41 5.86
N THR A 68 11.49 -11.14 5.74
CA THR A 68 10.08 -10.76 5.66
C THR A 68 9.59 -10.82 4.22
N SER A 69 8.51 -11.57 4.01
CA SER A 69 7.94 -11.77 2.67
C SER A 69 6.89 -10.71 2.34
N VAL A 70 6.66 -10.51 1.04
CA VAL A 70 5.59 -9.66 0.51
C VAL A 70 4.85 -10.41 -0.58
N GLU A 71 3.58 -10.08 -0.77
CA GLU A 71 2.77 -10.56 -1.88
C GLU A 71 2.47 -9.44 -2.86
N HIS A 72 2.48 -9.76 -4.15
CA HIS A 72 2.06 -8.87 -5.22
C HIS A 72 0.68 -9.30 -5.70
N LEU A 73 -0.30 -8.41 -5.55
CA LEU A 73 -1.72 -8.70 -5.74
C LEU A 73 -2.37 -7.65 -6.65
N LEU A 74 -3.54 -7.99 -7.19
CA LEU A 74 -4.39 -7.05 -7.90
C LEU A 74 -5.64 -6.76 -7.08
N VAL A 75 -6.08 -5.51 -7.14
CA VAL A 75 -7.29 -5.04 -6.45
C VAL A 75 -8.18 -4.23 -7.38
N THR A 76 -9.46 -4.16 -7.02
CA THR A 76 -10.44 -3.24 -7.63
C THR A 76 -11.01 -2.34 -6.53
N PRO A 77 -11.23 -1.04 -6.80
CA PRO A 77 -11.96 -0.16 -5.89
C PRO A 77 -13.36 -0.72 -5.58
N GLU A 78 -13.84 -0.49 -4.36
CA GLU A 78 -15.21 -0.80 -3.95
C GLU A 78 -16.10 0.44 -3.89
N ASP A 79 -15.50 1.63 -3.81
CA ASP A 79 -16.18 2.92 -3.78
C ASP A 79 -15.58 3.89 -4.83
N PRO A 80 -16.35 4.90 -5.29
CA PRO A 80 -15.89 5.91 -6.24
C PRO A 80 -14.66 6.71 -5.78
N GLU A 81 -14.54 6.93 -4.47
CA GLU A 81 -13.47 7.67 -3.81
C GLU A 81 -12.18 6.84 -3.67
N CYS A 82 -12.25 5.54 -3.95
CA CYS A 82 -11.17 4.56 -3.84
C CYS A 82 -10.57 4.45 -2.43
N GLU A 83 -11.37 4.74 -1.39
CA GLU A 83 -10.96 4.58 0.01
C GLU A 83 -10.92 3.09 0.42
N ARG A 84 -11.68 2.24 -0.29
CA ARG A 84 -11.73 0.79 -0.09
C ARG A 84 -11.50 0.07 -1.40
N PHE A 85 -10.86 -1.09 -1.29
CA PHE A 85 -10.64 -1.98 -2.40
C PHE A 85 -10.73 -3.43 -1.94
N ARG A 86 -11.00 -4.33 -2.88
CA ARG A 86 -10.98 -5.79 -2.65
C ARG A 86 -9.97 -6.48 -3.56
N LEU A 87 -9.40 -7.57 -3.06
CA LEU A 87 -8.55 -8.46 -3.85
C LEU A 87 -9.34 -9.08 -5.00
N VAL A 88 -8.73 -9.16 -6.18
CA VAL A 88 -9.32 -9.82 -7.34
C VAL A 88 -8.37 -10.83 -7.97
N PRO A 89 -8.89 -11.96 -8.49
CA PRO A 89 -8.12 -12.83 -9.37
C PRO A 89 -7.59 -12.08 -10.59
N ILE A 90 -6.43 -12.51 -11.09
CA ILE A 90 -5.79 -11.94 -12.30
C ILE A 90 -6.72 -12.01 -13.52
N ASP A 91 -7.60 -13.01 -13.57
CA ASP A 91 -8.55 -13.29 -14.64
C ASP A 91 -9.99 -12.84 -14.32
N SER A 92 -10.19 -12.01 -13.29
CA SER A 92 -11.52 -11.63 -12.79
C SER A 92 -12.41 -10.87 -13.78
N GLY A 93 -11.86 -10.32 -14.86
CA GLY A 93 -12.59 -9.48 -15.82
C GLY A 93 -13.06 -8.15 -15.23
N ALA A 94 -12.53 -7.73 -14.07
CA ALA A 94 -12.85 -6.44 -13.46
C ALA A 94 -12.43 -5.30 -14.40
N ALA A 95 -13.32 -4.31 -14.55
CA ALA A 95 -13.15 -3.21 -15.50
C ALA A 95 -11.97 -2.28 -15.13
N VAL A 96 -11.68 -2.15 -13.84
CA VAL A 96 -10.59 -1.35 -13.31
C VAL A 96 -9.85 -2.19 -12.28
N VAL A 97 -8.55 -2.40 -12.51
CA VAL A 97 -7.68 -3.09 -11.57
C VAL A 97 -6.39 -2.30 -11.40
N PHE A 98 -5.82 -2.35 -10.20
CA PHE A 98 -4.50 -1.80 -9.95
C PHE A 98 -3.65 -2.73 -9.07
N PRO A 99 -2.32 -2.72 -9.26
CA PRO A 99 -1.41 -3.56 -8.50
C PRO A 99 -1.16 -3.01 -7.10
N VAL A 100 -0.99 -3.91 -6.14
CA VAL A 100 -0.58 -3.60 -4.76
C VAL A 100 0.46 -4.61 -4.26
N THR A 101 1.21 -4.19 -3.24
CA THR A 101 2.10 -5.05 -2.46
C THR A 101 1.55 -5.17 -1.05
N ARG A 102 1.38 -6.40 -0.55
CA ARG A 102 0.96 -6.70 0.81
C ARG A 102 2.12 -7.24 1.62
N LEU A 103 2.30 -6.77 2.85
CA LEU A 103 3.25 -7.36 3.79
C LEU A 103 2.72 -8.70 4.32
N MET A 104 3.58 -9.71 4.40
CA MET A 104 3.27 -11.00 5.03
C MET A 104 3.94 -11.07 6.40
N THR A 105 3.13 -11.04 7.46
CA THR A 105 3.56 -11.14 8.86
C THR A 105 3.17 -12.47 9.48
#